data_AF-A0A1Y1MDK8-F1
#
_entry.id   AF-A0A1Y1MDK8-F1
#
_cell.length_a   1.000
_cell.length_b   1.000
_cell.length_c   1.000
_cell.angle_alpha   90.00
_cell.angle_beta   90.00
_cell.angle_gamma   90.00
#
_symmetry.space_group_name_H-M   'P 1'
#
loop_
_entity.id
_entity.type
_entity.pdbx_description
1 polymer ?
#
loop_
_entity_poly.entity_id
_entity_poly.type
_entity_poly.pdbx_seq_one_letter_code
_entity_poly.pdbx_strand_id
1 'polypeptide(L)'
;MRGLSRLRPSKPKYNTTWDPQPVLAFVAGMQTPDLKGLSRKLATLFVLATGQRLQTISLIKVSGIQRSEDGLRIFIPDFLKTSGVNRPQPVLKIPFFDNANLCLARTVEAYLDATRNEEGF
;
A
#
# COMPACT_ATOMS: atom_id res chain seq x y z
N MET A 1 -32.62 19.93 -1.32
CA MET A 1 -31.70 20.72 -0.46
C MET A 1 -30.27 20.67 -1.03
N ARG A 2 -30.02 21.29 -2.21
CA ARG A 2 -28.72 21.22 -2.94
C ARG A 2 -28.04 22.59 -3.13
N GLY A 3 -28.60 23.67 -2.58
CA GLY A 3 -28.12 25.04 -2.80
C GLY A 3 -27.36 25.68 -1.61
N LEU A 4 -27.63 25.25 -0.38
CA LEU A 4 -27.09 25.91 0.83
C LEU A 4 -25.63 25.52 1.14
N SER A 5 -25.15 24.37 0.67
CA SER A 5 -23.77 23.90 0.89
C SER A 5 -22.72 24.68 0.09
N ARG A 6 -23.12 25.40 -0.97
CA ARG A 6 -22.23 26.27 -1.76
C ARG A 6 -22.01 27.66 -1.14
N LEU A 7 -22.91 28.12 -0.27
CA LEU A 7 -22.78 29.42 0.40
C LEU A 7 -21.78 29.42 1.56
N ARG A 8 -21.51 28.25 2.16
CA ARG A 8 -20.48 28.07 3.20
C ARG A 8 -19.70 26.79 2.91
N PRO A 9 -18.61 26.85 2.12
CA PRO A 9 -17.73 25.71 2.00
C PRO A 9 -17.24 25.32 3.40
N SER A 10 -17.29 24.04 3.74
CA SER A 10 -16.76 23.55 5.01
C SER A 10 -15.26 23.84 5.03
N LYS A 11 -14.83 24.74 5.93
CA LYS A 11 -13.42 25.07 6.10
C LYS A 11 -12.66 23.78 6.45
N PRO A 12 -11.54 23.46 5.77
CA PRO A 12 -10.76 22.28 6.12
C PRO A 12 -10.41 22.31 7.61
N LYS A 13 -10.62 21.18 8.29
CA LYS A 13 -10.47 21.06 9.76
C LYS A 13 -9.04 21.31 10.23
N TYR A 14 -8.06 21.17 9.34
CA TYR A 14 -6.64 21.29 9.62
C TYR A 14 -6.01 22.31 8.67
N ASN A 15 -5.15 23.17 9.23
CA ASN A 15 -4.39 24.17 8.47
C ASN A 15 -3.04 23.62 7.97
N THR A 16 -2.66 22.42 8.41
CA THR A 16 -1.40 21.75 8.10
C THR A 16 -1.66 20.26 7.93
N THR A 17 -1.01 19.65 6.94
CA THR A 17 -0.98 18.20 6.74
C THR A 17 0.37 17.64 7.17
N TRP A 18 0.44 16.34 7.39
CA TRP A 18 1.72 15.66 7.67
C TRP A 18 2.63 15.68 6.43
N ASP A 19 3.91 16.00 6.62
CA ASP A 19 4.99 15.83 5.64
C ASP A 19 5.57 14.39 5.64
N PRO A 20 5.40 13.61 4.54
CA PRO A 20 5.93 12.25 4.44
C PRO A 20 7.43 12.18 4.10
N GLN A 21 8.08 13.29 3.71
CA GLN A 21 9.47 13.29 3.24
C GLN A 21 10.47 12.66 4.23
N PRO A 22 10.41 12.95 5.55
CA PRO A 22 11.33 12.33 6.52
C PRO A 22 11.21 10.81 6.56
N VAL A 23 9.99 10.28 6.40
CA VAL A 23 9.75 8.83 6.39
C VAL A 23 10.23 8.21 5.10
N LEU A 24 9.98 8.87 3.96
CA LEU A 24 10.48 8.41 2.66
C LEU A 24 12.02 8.37 2.65
N ALA A 25 12.68 9.39 3.19
CA ALA A 25 14.15 9.41 3.32
C ALA A 25 14.66 8.26 4.20
N PHE A 26 14.02 8.02 5.35
CA PHE A 26 14.36 6.91 6.23
C PHE A 26 14.19 5.55 5.55
N VAL A 27 13.07 5.32 4.87
CA VAL A 27 12.78 4.07 4.16
C VAL A 27 13.73 3.85 2.97
N ALA A 28 14.12 4.91 2.27
CA ALA A 28 15.07 4.84 1.16
C ALA A 28 16.46 4.39 1.63
N GLY A 29 16.90 4.83 2.81
CA GLY A 29 18.18 4.45 3.42
C GLY A 29 18.15 3.15 4.23
N MET A 30 16.98 2.55 4.43
CA MET A 30 16.83 1.34 5.23
C MET A 30 17.43 0.12 4.52
N GLN A 31 18.45 -0.48 5.13
CA GLN A 31 18.96 -1.80 4.76
C GLN A 31 18.03 -2.88 5.32
N THR A 32 17.72 -3.89 4.52
CA THR A 32 16.81 -4.98 4.89
C THR A 32 17.51 -6.34 4.73
N PRO A 33 18.51 -6.65 5.57
CA PRO A 33 19.26 -7.90 5.48
C PRO A 33 18.44 -9.11 5.95
N ASP A 34 17.41 -8.89 6.75
CA ASP A 34 16.54 -9.89 7.33
C ASP A 34 15.08 -9.72 6.87
N LEU A 35 14.32 -10.82 6.93
CA LEU A 35 12.91 -10.81 6.52
C LEU A 35 12.09 -9.81 7.36
N LYS A 36 12.42 -9.63 8.64
CA LYS A 36 11.73 -8.67 9.52
C LYS A 36 11.95 -7.23 9.06
N GLY A 37 13.17 -6.85 8.68
CA GLY A 37 13.46 -5.54 8.09
C GLY A 37 12.71 -5.33 6.78
N LEU A 38 12.68 -6.35 5.92
CA LEU A 38 11.96 -6.32 4.65
C LEU A 38 10.44 -6.16 4.84
N SER A 39 9.84 -6.91 5.77
CA SER A 39 8.42 -6.78 6.16
C SER A 39 8.09 -5.38 6.65
N ARG A 40 8.95 -4.78 7.48
CA ARG A 40 8.74 -3.42 7.99
C ARG A 40 8.80 -2.38 6.87
N LYS A 41 9.77 -2.51 5.96
CA LYS A 41 9.89 -1.67 4.76
C LYS A 41 8.66 -1.80 3.86
N LEU A 42 8.23 -3.03 3.58
CA LEU A 42 7.06 -3.34 2.76
C LEU A 42 5.78 -2.74 3.36
N ALA A 43 5.51 -2.96 4.65
CA ALA A 43 4.32 -2.42 5.31
C ALA A 43 4.29 -0.90 5.31
N THR A 44 5.44 -0.25 5.53
CA THR A 44 5.57 1.22 5.51
C THR A 44 5.30 1.77 4.10
N LEU A 45 5.90 1.18 3.06
CA LEU A 45 5.67 1.58 1.67
C LEU A 45 4.22 1.34 1.23
N PHE A 46 3.58 0.26 1.67
CA PHE A 46 2.17 0.01 1.39
C PHE A 46 1.28 1.14 1.90
N VAL A 47 1.44 1.51 3.17
CA VAL A 47 0.64 2.57 3.79
C VAL A 47 0.88 3.91 3.09
N LEU A 48 2.13 4.24 2.81
CA LEU A 48 2.50 5.51 2.17
C LEU A 48 2.04 5.61 0.72
N ALA A 49 2.19 4.54 -0.07
CA ALA A 49 1.88 4.56 -1.49
C ALA A 49 0.37 4.39 -1.78
N THR A 50 -0.33 3.56 -0.99
CA THR A 50 -1.74 3.23 -1.26
C THR A 50 -2.74 4.02 -0.41
N GLY A 51 -2.28 4.64 0.69
CA GLY A 51 -3.14 5.34 1.65
C GLY A 51 -4.16 4.41 2.35
N GLN A 52 -3.98 3.09 2.26
CA GLN A 52 -4.89 2.11 2.84
C GLN A 52 -4.68 1.95 4.34
N ARG A 53 -5.73 1.45 5.02
CA ARG A 53 -5.63 1.08 6.44
C ARG A 53 -4.83 -0.21 6.59
N LEU A 54 -4.17 -0.38 7.74
CA LEU A 54 -3.46 -1.61 8.08
C LEU A 54 -4.35 -2.86 7.99
N GLN A 55 -5.64 -2.74 8.35
CA GLN A 55 -6.60 -3.84 8.23
C GLN A 55 -6.76 -4.34 6.78
N THR A 56 -6.70 -3.44 5.80
CA THR A 56 -6.75 -3.81 4.38
C THR A 56 -5.48 -4.54 3.96
N ILE A 57 -4.33 -4.01 4.41
CA ILE A 57 -3.02 -4.58 4.08
C ILE A 57 -2.87 -5.98 4.67
N SER A 58 -3.38 -6.22 5.89
CA SER A 58 -3.34 -7.54 6.52
C SER A 58 -4.20 -8.60 5.84
N LEU A 59 -5.13 -8.21 4.98
CA LEU A 59 -5.99 -9.13 4.21
C LEU A 59 -5.43 -9.45 2.83
N ILE A 60 -4.27 -8.89 2.46
CA ILE A 60 -3.62 -9.20 1.20
C ILE A 60 -3.13 -10.65 1.25
N LYS A 61 -3.58 -11.44 0.28
CA LYS A 61 -3.15 -12.83 0.08
C LYS A 61 -2.22 -12.90 -1.13
N VAL A 62 -1.18 -13.73 -1.05
CA VAL A 62 -0.22 -13.95 -2.15
C VAL A 62 -0.93 -14.40 -3.42
N SER A 63 -1.95 -15.26 -3.31
CA SER A 63 -2.77 -15.72 -4.45
C SER A 63 -3.56 -14.61 -5.15
N GLY A 64 -3.79 -13.48 -4.47
CA GLY A 64 -4.45 -12.31 -5.02
C GLY A 64 -3.50 -11.32 -5.70
N ILE A 65 -2.20 -11.59 -5.74
CA ILE A 65 -1.20 -10.72 -6.37
C ILE A 65 -1.01 -11.17 -7.83
N GLN A 66 -1.32 -10.29 -8.77
CA GLN A 66 -1.09 -10.48 -10.19
C GLN A 66 0.00 -9.52 -10.69
N ARG A 67 1.00 -10.08 -11.37
CA ARG A 67 2.06 -9.30 -12.03
C ARG A 67 1.59 -8.85 -13.42
N SER A 68 1.99 -7.65 -13.81
CA SER A 68 1.79 -7.08 -15.14
C SER A 68 3.06 -6.35 -15.57
N GLU A 69 3.17 -5.99 -16.84
CA GLU A 69 4.34 -5.24 -17.34
C GLU A 69 4.48 -3.87 -16.65
N ASP A 70 3.36 -3.23 -16.34
CA ASP A 70 3.34 -1.90 -15.69
C ASP A 70 3.52 -1.95 -14.16
N GLY A 71 3.48 -3.14 -13.53
CA GLY A 71 3.54 -3.27 -12.07
C GLY A 71 2.72 -4.45 -11.51
N LEU A 72 2.15 -4.26 -10.33
CA LEU A 72 1.36 -5.26 -9.61
C LEU A 72 -0.11 -4.84 -9.48
N ARG A 73 -1.00 -5.83 -9.51
CA ARG A 73 -2.41 -5.70 -9.17
C ARG A 73 -2.72 -6.64 -8.01
N ILE A 74 -3.22 -6.09 -6.92
CA ILE A 74 -3.57 -6.87 -5.73
C ILE A 74 -5.08 -6.86 -5.56
N PHE A 75 -5.66 -8.04 -5.66
CA PHE A 75 -7.06 -8.30 -5.41
C PHE A 75 -7.23 -8.70 -3.96
N ILE A 76 -8.16 -8.04 -3.25
CA ILE A 76 -8.47 -8.33 -1.85
C ILE A 76 -9.86 -8.96 -1.81
N PRO A 77 -9.95 -10.31 -1.85
CA PRO A 77 -11.22 -11.03 -1.93
C PRO A 77 -12.07 -10.92 -0.65
N ASP A 78 -11.43 -10.62 0.47
CA ASP A 78 -12.07 -10.65 1.79
C ASP A 78 -12.97 -9.42 2.03
N PHE A 79 -14.08 -9.65 2.73
CA PHE A 79 -15.05 -8.61 3.07
C PHE A 79 -14.43 -7.57 4.03
N LEU A 80 -14.09 -6.41 3.49
CA LEU A 80 -13.78 -5.22 4.28
C LEU A 80 -15.04 -4.64 4.94
N LYS A 81 -14.91 -3.96 6.08
CA LYS A 81 -16.02 -3.18 6.70
C LYS A 81 -16.62 -2.12 5.77
N THR A 82 -15.90 -1.68 4.74
CA THR A 82 -16.38 -0.73 3.71
C THR A 82 -16.99 -1.41 2.49
N SER A 83 -17.01 -2.74 2.46
CA SER A 83 -17.64 -3.52 1.39
C SER A 83 -19.16 -3.40 1.54
N GLY A 84 -19.81 -2.93 0.49
CA GLY A 84 -21.27 -2.93 0.39
C GLY A 84 -21.72 -4.04 -0.55
N VAL A 85 -22.92 -4.56 -0.31
CA VAL A 85 -23.64 -5.37 -1.31
C VAL A 85 -23.65 -4.59 -2.63
N ASN A 86 -23.23 -5.22 -3.73
CA ASN A 86 -23.06 -4.63 -5.08
C ASN A 86 -21.91 -3.66 -5.34
N ARG A 87 -20.89 -3.53 -4.45
CA ARG A 87 -19.67 -2.77 -4.80
C ARG A 87 -18.56 -3.69 -5.31
N PRO A 88 -17.87 -3.33 -6.40
CA PRO A 88 -16.70 -4.07 -6.83
C PRO A 88 -15.64 -4.04 -5.73
N GLN A 89 -14.97 -5.16 -5.52
CA GLN A 89 -13.92 -5.25 -4.52
C GLN A 89 -12.73 -4.34 -4.89
N PRO A 90 -12.04 -3.79 -3.88
CA PRO A 90 -10.91 -2.91 -4.12
C PRO A 90 -9.77 -3.67 -4.80
N VAL A 91 -9.26 -3.10 -5.91
CA VAL A 91 -8.04 -3.57 -6.57
C VAL A 91 -6.96 -2.51 -6.34
N LEU A 92 -5.87 -2.89 -5.69
CA LEU A 92 -4.71 -2.02 -5.53
C LEU A 92 -3.84 -2.16 -6.77
N LYS A 93 -3.67 -1.05 -7.50
CA LYS A 93 -2.76 -0.96 -8.63
C LYS A 93 -1.47 -0.32 -8.14
N ILE A 94 -0.37 -1.06 -8.20
CA ILE A 94 0.94 -0.64 -7.70
C ILE A 94 1.88 -0.61 -8.91
N PRO A 95 2.16 0.56 -9.49
CA PRO A 95 3.06 0.64 -10.63
C PRO A 95 4.51 0.37 -10.22
N PHE A 96 5.36 0.03 -11.19
CA PHE A 96 6.80 0.15 -10.99
C PHE A 96 7.20 1.62 -10.85
N PHE A 97 8.14 1.89 -9.95
CA PHE A 97 8.66 3.22 -9.68
C PHE A 97 10.17 3.22 -9.91
N ASP A 98 10.68 4.28 -10.53
CA ASP A 98 12.07 4.37 -10.97
C ASP A 98 13.06 4.26 -9.80
N ASN A 99 12.72 4.87 -8.65
CA ASN A 99 13.54 4.76 -7.46
C ASN A 99 13.36 3.37 -6.82
N ALA A 100 14.30 2.48 -7.10
CA ALA A 100 14.30 1.10 -6.62
C ALA A 100 14.16 0.99 -5.09
N ASN A 101 14.73 1.93 -4.32
CA ASN A 101 14.69 1.89 -2.85
C ASN A 101 13.31 2.23 -2.27
N LEU A 102 12.45 2.89 -3.06
CA LEU A 102 11.08 3.27 -2.69
C LEU A 102 10.02 2.55 -3.53
N CYS A 103 10.44 1.70 -4.46
CA CYS A 103 9.52 0.99 -5.33
C CYS A 103 8.78 -0.12 -4.56
N LEU A 104 7.51 0.11 -4.26
CA LEU A 104 6.67 -0.86 -3.57
C LEU A 104 6.56 -2.18 -4.35
N ALA A 105 6.34 -2.12 -5.67
CA ALA A 105 6.22 -3.32 -6.50
C ALA A 105 7.46 -4.24 -6.39
N ARG A 106 8.67 -3.68 -6.55
CA ARG A 106 9.94 -4.41 -6.37
C ARG A 106 10.14 -4.91 -4.94
N THR A 107 9.70 -4.15 -3.94
CA THR A 107 9.79 -4.57 -2.54
C THR A 107 8.88 -5.77 -2.26
N VAL A 108 7.69 -5.82 -2.87
CA VAL A 108 6.79 -6.98 -2.80
C VAL A 108 7.42 -8.20 -3.45
N GLU A 109 8.02 -8.05 -4.63
CA GLU A 109 8.73 -9.15 -5.31
C GLU A 109 9.88 -9.69 -4.46
N ALA A 110 10.75 -8.81 -3.94
CA ALA A 110 11.84 -9.21 -3.07
C ALA A 110 11.37 -9.95 -1.81
N TYR A 111 10.23 -9.54 -1.24
CA TYR A 111 9.64 -10.21 -0.09
C TYR A 111 9.13 -11.61 -0.43
N LEU A 112 8.42 -11.76 -1.55
CA LEU A 112 7.94 -13.06 -2.01
C LEU A 112 9.10 -14.01 -2.30
N ASP A 113 10.16 -13.53 -2.94
CA ASP A 113 11.36 -14.33 -3.22
C ASP A 113 12.06 -14.76 -1.92
N ALA A 114 12.21 -13.85 -0.95
CA ALA A 114 12.80 -14.17 0.35
C ALA A 114 12.00 -15.24 1.12
N THR A 115 10.67 -15.11 1.17
CA THR A 115 9.81 -16.09 1.86
C THR A 115 9.77 -17.46 1.17
N ARG A 116 9.87 -17.50 -0.16
CA ARG A 116 9.90 -18.77 -0.90
C ARG A 116 11.15 -19.59 -0.59
N ASN A 117 12.27 -18.94 -0.29
CA ASN A 117 13.52 -19.61 0.06
C ASN A 117 13.50 -20.20 1.48
N GLU A 118 12.63 -19.73 2.36
CA GLU A 118 12.51 -20.23 3.73
C GLU A 118 11.56 -21.44 3.86
N GLU A 119 10.57 -21.57 2.97
CA GLU A 119 9.58 -22.66 2.94
C GLU A 119 10.11 -23.96 2.27
N GLY A 120 11.42 -24.05 2.02
CA GLY A 120 12.09 -25.12 1.29
C GLY A 120 12.95 -26.05 2.14
N PHE A 121 12.48 -26.44 3.34
CA PHE A 121 13.10 -27.49 4.17
C PHE A 121 12.12 -28.60 4.52
#